data_AF-A0A934A7G6-F1
#
_entry.id   AF-A0A934A7G6-F1
#
_cell.length_a   1.000
_cell.length_b   1.000
_cell.length_c   1.000
_cell.angle_alpha   90.00
_cell.angle_beta   90.00
_cell.angle_gamma   90.00
#
_symmetry.space_group_name_H-M   'P 1'
#
loop_
_entity.id
_entity.type
_entity.pdbx_description
1 polymer ?
#
loop_
_entity_poly.entity_id
_entity_poly.type
_entity_poly.pdbx_seq_one_letter_code
_entity_poly.pdbx_strand_id
1 'polypeptide(L)'
;MITAIVEFKLPQAITTPQAKEIFLSTAPKYLGMPGLIRKYYFLTPDGTAAGGVYLWQSREDAERLYTGEWKAFVRGKYGSDPVVKYLETPVVVDNISNEIISNS
;
A
#
# COMPACT_ATOMS: atom_id res chain seq x y z
N MET A 1 9.06 12.13 5.56
CA MET A 1 8.44 10.93 4.93
C MET A 1 7.25 10.47 5.74
N ILE A 2 6.30 9.78 5.12
CA ILE A 2 5.18 9.15 5.83
C ILE A 2 4.96 7.70 5.40
N THR A 3 4.43 6.89 6.31
CA THR A 3 3.90 5.57 6.01
C THR A 3 2.38 5.65 5.91
N ALA A 4 1.82 5.11 4.83
CA ALA A 4 0.39 4.88 4.71
C ALA A 4 0.12 3.37 4.69
N ILE A 5 -0.80 2.92 5.54
CA ILE A 5 -1.31 1.55 5.55
C ILE A 5 -2.72 1.61 4.97
N VAL A 6 -2.90 0.95 3.84
CA VAL A 6 -4.21 0.76 3.21
C VAL A 6 -4.65 -0.67 3.44
N GLU A 7 -5.82 -0.85 4.03
CA GLU A 7 -6.45 -2.16 4.22
C GLU A 7 -7.86 -2.17 3.64
N PHE A 8 -8.24 -3.26 2.99
CA PHE A 8 -9.61 -3.52 2.55
C PHE A 8 -9.97 -4.97 2.87
N LYS A 9 -11.24 -5.20 3.19
CA LYS A 9 -11.77 -6.54 3.40
C LYS A 9 -11.99 -7.24 2.06
N LEU A 10 -11.70 -8.52 2.01
CA LEU A 10 -11.97 -9.37 0.86
C LEU A 10 -13.36 -9.98 1.00
N PRO A 11 -14.09 -10.21 -0.11
CA PRO A 11 -15.42 -10.79 -0.06
C PRO A 11 -15.39 -12.27 0.36
N GLN A 12 -14.24 -12.92 0.16
CA GLN A 12 -13.95 -14.28 0.58
C GLN A 12 -12.48 -14.38 0.95
N ALA A 13 -12.16 -15.29 1.89
CA ALA A 13 -10.78 -15.55 2.25
C ALA A 13 -10.00 -16.09 1.03
N ILE A 14 -8.78 -15.60 0.82
CA ILE A 14 -7.90 -16.09 -0.24
C ILE A 14 -6.57 -16.57 0.34
N THR A 15 -5.87 -17.38 -0.44
CA THR A 15 -4.53 -17.88 -0.12
C THR A 15 -3.45 -16.89 -0.57
N THR A 16 -2.25 -17.01 0.00
CA THR A 16 -1.09 -16.20 -0.41
C THR A 16 -0.76 -16.30 -1.91
N PRO A 17 -0.79 -17.48 -2.56
CA PRO A 17 -0.61 -17.58 -4.01
C PRO A 17 -1.64 -16.78 -4.81
N GLN A 18 -2.93 -16.88 -4.47
CA GLN A 18 -4.01 -16.11 -5.12
C GLN A 18 -3.80 -14.60 -4.92
N ALA A 19 -3.44 -14.19 -3.69
CA ALA A 19 -3.14 -12.79 -3.39
C ALA A 19 -1.95 -12.28 -4.24
N LYS A 20 -0.88 -13.08 -4.37
CA LYS A 20 0.28 -12.75 -5.20
C LYS A 20 -0.11 -12.50 -6.66
N GLU A 21 -0.92 -13.36 -7.26
CA GLU A 21 -1.41 -13.19 -8.64
C GLU A 21 -2.19 -11.87 -8.79
N ILE A 22 -3.11 -11.60 -7.87
CA ILE A 22 -3.89 -10.36 -7.85
C ILE A 22 -2.97 -9.14 -7.71
N PHE A 23 -1.98 -9.19 -6.82
CA PHE A 23 -1.07 -8.07 -6.58
C PHE A 23 -0.16 -7.80 -7.77
N LEU A 24 0.35 -8.84 -8.43
CA LEU A 24 1.14 -8.71 -9.66
C LEU A 24 0.36 -8.00 -10.78
N SER A 25 -0.96 -8.22 -10.88
CA SER A 25 -1.80 -7.49 -11.85
C SER A 25 -1.90 -5.97 -11.60
N THR A 26 -1.60 -5.52 -10.38
CA THR A 26 -1.71 -4.11 -9.99
C THR A 26 -0.37 -3.43 -9.72
N ALA A 27 0.68 -4.20 -9.44
CA ALA A 27 2.02 -3.70 -9.13
C ALA A 27 2.59 -2.74 -10.18
N PRO A 28 2.44 -2.97 -11.50
CA PRO A 28 2.95 -2.05 -12.53
C PRO A 28 2.40 -0.62 -12.41
N LYS A 29 1.20 -0.44 -11.83
CA LYS A 29 0.61 0.90 -11.64
C LYS A 29 1.40 1.79 -10.66
N TYR A 30 2.18 1.17 -9.77
CA TYR A 30 2.90 1.86 -8.70
C TYR A 30 4.39 2.04 -9.04
N LEU A 31 4.91 1.30 -10.02
CA LEU A 31 6.30 1.43 -10.43
C LEU A 31 6.52 2.80 -11.08
N GLY A 32 7.46 3.58 -10.54
CA GLY A 32 7.75 4.94 -11.02
C GLY A 32 6.72 6.00 -10.61
N MET A 33 5.78 5.68 -9.70
CA MET A 33 4.80 6.64 -9.20
C MET A 33 5.50 7.80 -8.46
N PRO A 34 5.28 9.07 -8.85
CA PRO A 34 5.92 10.21 -8.20
C PRO A 34 5.69 10.23 -6.69
N GLY A 35 6.76 10.44 -5.93
CA GLY A 35 6.73 10.50 -4.47
C GLY A 35 6.61 9.15 -3.75
N LEU A 36 6.29 8.05 -4.44
CA LEU A 36 6.26 6.71 -3.85
C LEU A 36 7.68 6.15 -3.75
N ILE A 37 8.17 5.97 -2.52
CA ILE A 37 9.49 5.40 -2.25
C ILE A 37 9.44 3.88 -2.28
N ARG A 38 8.44 3.29 -1.60
CA ARG A 38 8.31 1.84 -1.49
C ARG A 38 6.87 1.42 -1.26
N LYS A 39 6.52 0.24 -1.77
CA LYS A 39 5.25 -0.42 -1.48
C LYS A 39 5.46 -1.90 -1.19
N TYR A 40 4.82 -2.38 -0.13
CA TYR A 40 4.63 -3.78 0.16
C TYR A 40 3.15 -4.12 0.02
N TYR A 41 2.84 -5.32 -0.48
CA TYR A 41 1.50 -5.88 -0.41
C TYR A 41 1.42 -6.81 0.78
N PHE A 42 0.26 -6.88 1.42
CA PHE A 42 0.01 -7.85 2.48
C PHE A 42 -1.34 -8.53 2.31
N LEU A 43 -1.43 -9.71 2.92
CA LEU A 43 -2.63 -10.48 3.15
C LEU A 43 -2.65 -10.80 4.64
N THR A 44 -3.79 -10.68 5.32
CA THR A 44 -3.91 -11.09 6.71
C THR A 44 -3.75 -12.61 6.85
N PRO A 45 -3.32 -13.13 8.02
CA PRO A 45 -3.08 -14.57 8.18
C PRO A 45 -4.31 -15.46 7.90
N ASP A 46 -5.52 -14.95 8.13
CA ASP A 46 -6.79 -15.63 7.86
C ASP A 46 -7.30 -15.44 6.42
N GLY A 47 -6.59 -14.66 5.62
CA GLY A 47 -6.92 -14.38 4.22
C GLY A 47 -8.12 -13.45 4.01
N THR A 48 -8.70 -12.88 5.07
CA THR A 48 -9.97 -12.12 4.99
C THR A 48 -9.79 -10.64 4.66
N ALA A 49 -8.58 -10.11 4.77
CA ALA A 49 -8.23 -8.76 4.38
C ALA A 49 -6.87 -8.69 3.68
N ALA A 50 -6.72 -7.69 2.83
CA ALA A 50 -5.51 -7.45 2.08
C ALA A 50 -5.27 -5.95 1.96
N GLY A 51 -4.07 -5.60 1.52
CA GLY A 51 -3.72 -4.20 1.47
C GLY A 51 -2.34 -3.90 0.95
N GLY A 52 -1.92 -2.67 1.23
CA GLY A 52 -0.56 -2.23 0.95
C GLY A 52 -0.03 -1.34 2.07
N VAL A 53 1.27 -1.48 2.32
CA VAL A 53 2.06 -0.56 3.15
C VAL A 53 2.92 0.26 2.21
N TYR A 54 2.78 1.59 2.29
CA TYR A 54 3.41 2.53 1.39
C TYR A 54 4.32 3.46 2.19
N LEU A 55 5.53 3.66 1.71
CA LEU A 55 6.43 4.71 2.16
C LEU A 55 6.43 5.82 1.12
N TRP A 56 6.03 7.01 1.53
CA TRP A 56 5.92 8.21 0.68
C TRP A 56 6.92 9.28 1.10
N GLN A 57 7.35 10.09 0.13
CA GLN A 57 8.15 11.29 0.39
C GLN A 57 7.39 12.28 1.28
N SER A 58 6.12 12.54 0.96
CA SER A 58 5.27 13.51 1.66
C SER A 58 3.82 13.05 1.79
N ARG A 59 3.02 13.77 2.59
CA ARG A 59 1.58 13.53 2.72
C ARG A 59 0.84 13.91 1.44
N GLU A 60 1.28 14.97 0.80
CA GLU A 60 0.74 15.52 -0.43
C GLU A 60 0.89 14.50 -1.57
N ASP A 61 2.04 13.83 -1.68
CA ASP A 61 2.25 12.78 -2.68
C ASP A 61 1.32 11.59 -2.47
N ALA A 62 1.11 11.19 -1.21
CA ALA A 62 0.20 10.10 -0.87
C ALA A 62 -1.27 10.45 -1.22
N GLU A 63 -1.69 11.69 -0.94
CA GLU A 63 -3.06 12.15 -1.19
C GLU A 63 -3.38 12.30 -2.69
N ARG A 64 -2.38 12.50 -3.55
CA ARG A 64 -2.56 12.41 -5.01
C ARG A 64 -3.02 11.02 -5.47
N LEU A 65 -2.68 9.97 -4.74
CA LEU A 65 -3.17 8.61 -5.01
C LEU A 65 -4.53 8.36 -4.34
N TYR A 66 -4.67 8.70 -3.06
CA TYR A 66 -5.82 8.27 -2.23
C TYR A 66 -7.10 9.12 -2.44
N THR A 67 -7.41 9.39 -3.71
CA THR A 67 -8.57 10.17 -4.15
C THR A 67 -9.88 9.38 -4.01
N GLY A 68 -11.02 10.08 -4.19
CA GLY A 68 -12.33 9.43 -4.25
C GLY A 68 -12.44 8.39 -5.37
N GLU A 69 -11.85 8.66 -6.54
CA GLU A 69 -11.81 7.71 -7.67
C GLU A 69 -11.03 6.46 -7.32
N TRP A 70 -9.90 6.61 -6.64
CA TRP A 70 -9.11 5.46 -6.17
C TRP A 70 -9.90 4.63 -5.16
N LYS A 71 -10.60 5.25 -4.20
CA LYS A 71 -11.46 4.53 -3.26
C LYS A 71 -12.56 3.76 -3.99
N ALA A 72 -13.18 4.37 -5.00
CA ALA A 72 -14.19 3.72 -5.84
C ALA A 72 -13.61 2.54 -6.63
N PHE A 73 -12.40 2.66 -7.17
CA PHE A 73 -11.70 1.56 -7.84
C PHE A 73 -11.44 0.38 -6.89
N VAL A 74 -10.96 0.65 -5.67
CA VAL A 74 -10.72 -0.38 -4.65
C VAL A 74 -12.03 -1.08 -4.27
N ARG A 75 -13.08 -0.30 -3.99
CA ARG A 75 -14.43 -0.83 -3.72
C ARG A 75 -14.93 -1.70 -4.86
N GLY A 76 -14.79 -1.26 -6.11
CA GLY A 76 -15.21 -2.04 -7.27
C GLY A 76 -14.43 -3.36 -7.42
N LYS A 77 -13.14 -3.36 -7.09
CA LYS A 77 -12.30 -4.56 -7.20
C LYS A 77 -12.49 -5.55 -6.05
N TYR A 78 -12.70 -5.07 -4.82
CA TYR A 78 -12.68 -5.92 -3.62
C TYR A 78 -13.98 -5.93 -2.81
N GLY A 79 -15.00 -5.17 -3.23
CA GLY A 79 -16.31 -5.15 -2.58
C GLY A 79 -16.36 -4.41 -1.23
N SER A 80 -15.28 -3.75 -0.81
CA SER A 80 -15.23 -3.00 0.45
C SER A 80 -14.44 -1.70 0.33
N ASP A 81 -14.72 -0.77 1.24
CA ASP A 81 -14.00 0.49 1.30
C ASP A 81 -12.61 0.29 1.89
N PRO A 82 -11.57 0.87 1.28
CA PRO A 82 -10.27 0.89 1.91
C PRO A 82 -10.28 1.81 3.14
N VAL A 83 -9.65 1.35 4.21
CA VAL A 83 -9.24 2.18 5.34
C VAL A 83 -7.80 2.60 5.11
N VAL A 84 -7.51 3.89 5.27
CA VAL A 84 -6.16 4.45 5.15
C VAL A 84 -5.72 4.99 6.50
N LYS A 85 -4.62 4.47 7.03
CA LYS A 85 -3.95 4.97 8.23
C LYS A 85 -2.64 5.62 7.84
N TYR A 86 -2.38 6.82 8.35
CA TYR A 86 -1.14 7.55 8.10
C TYR A 86 -0.28 7.59 9.37
N LEU A 87 1.03 7.51 9.19
CA LEU A 87 2.04 7.51 10.24
C LEU A 87 3.21 8.39 9.80
N GLU A 88 3.66 9.29 10.66
CA GLU A 88 4.95 9.95 10.45
C GLU A 88 6.07 8.91 10.46
N THR A 89 7.00 9.00 9.51
CA THR A 89 8.10 8.04 9.37
C THR A 89 9.42 8.81 9.31
N PRO A 90 9.97 9.22 10.46
CA PRO A 90 11.17 10.05 10.50
C PRO A 90 12.45 9.27 10.15
N VAL A 91 12.46 7.94 10.31
CA VAL A 91 13.64 7.10 10.07
C VAL A 91 13.22 5.76 9.45
N VAL A 92 13.99 5.29 8.47
CA VAL A 92 13.88 3.97 7.85
C VAL A 92 15.24 3.30 7.90
N VAL A 93 15.26 2.03 8.32
CA VAL A 93 16.45 1.18 8.26
C VAL A 93 16.28 0.23 7.07
N ASP A 94 17.22 0.25 6.14
CA ASP A 94 17.21 -0.60 4.95
C ASP A 94 18.47 -1.47 4.89
N ASN A 95 18.31 -2.74 5.22
CA ASN A 95 19.40 -3.71 5.17
C ASN A 95 19.74 -4.17 3.74
N ILE A 96 18.87 -3.95 2.75
CA ILE A 96 19.13 -4.33 1.35
C ILE A 96 20.10 -3.32 0.72
N SER A 97 19.88 -2.02 0.96
CA SER A 97 20.81 -0.97 0.52
C SER A 97 21.92 -0.66 1.53
N ASN A 98 21.81 -1.19 2.76
CA ASN A 98 22.69 -0.87 3.90
C ASN A 98 22.68 0.62 4.27
N GLU A 99 21.48 1.19 4.36
CA GLU A 99 21.26 2.62 4.61
C GLU A 99 20.31 2.87 5.78
N ILE A 100 20.51 4.02 6.43
CA ILE A 100 19.53 4.64 7.31
C ILE A 100 19.03 5.90 6.62
N ILE A 101 17.75 5.92 6.25
CA ILE A 101 17.11 7.04 5.55
C ILE A 101 16.36 7.87 6.59
N SER A 102 16.63 9.17 6.66
CA SER A 102 16.07 10.05 7.69
C SER A 102 15.69 11.45 7.18
N ASN A 103 15.44 11.59 5.87
CA ASN A 103 15.26 12.91 5.26
C ASN A 103 14.16 13.72 5.97
N SER A 104 14.61 14.89 6.43
CA SER A 104 13.88 15.95 7.13
C SER A 104 12.76 16.55 6.32
#